data_AF-A0A7J4ZPM9-F1
#
_entry.id   AF-A0A7J4ZPM9-F1
#
_cell.length_a   1.000
_cell.length_b   1.000
_cell.length_c   1.000
_cell.angle_alpha   90.00
_cell.angle_beta   90.00
_cell.angle_gamma   90.00
#
_symmetry.space_group_name_H-M   'P 1'
#
loop_
_entity.id
_entity.type
_entity.pdbx_description
1 polymer ?
#
loop_
_entity_poly.entity_id
_entity_poly.type
_entity_poly.pdbx_seq_one_letter_code
_entity_poly.pdbx_strand_id
1 'polypeptide(L)' 'MDAIITVAETLAANYRLSRKAGIYLCHKYSGATLKEIGKQFGIKESAVSQTSSRFEQEMERDKELGTRVRKMGARLGL' A
#
# COMPACT_ATOMS: atom_id res chain seq x y z
N MET A 1 2.83 -7.75 -8.64
CA MET A 1 2.58 -7.16 -7.29
C MET A 1 3.75 -7.41 -6.34
N ASP A 2 4.48 -8.51 -6.47
CA ASP A 2 5.56 -8.89 -5.55
C ASP A 2 6.60 -7.79 -5.30
N ALA A 3 7.09 -7.11 -6.34
CA ALA A 3 8.02 -5.99 -6.18
C ALA A 3 7.47 -4.85 -5.30
N ILE A 4 6.18 -4.53 -5.41
CA ILE A 4 5.51 -3.51 -4.58
C ILE A 4 5.45 -3.97 -3.12
N ILE A 5 5.15 -5.25 -2.89
CA ILE A 5 5.04 -5.83 -1.55
C ILE A 5 6.41 -5.82 -0.86
N THR A 6 7.46 -6.26 -1.55
CA THR A 6 8.84 -6.23 -1.03
C THR A 6 9.25 -4.81 -0.63
N VAL A 7 8.94 -3.79 -1.45
CA VAL A 7 9.23 -2.40 -1.08
C VAL A 7 8.43 -1.97 0.15
N ALA A 8 7.15 -2.34 0.25
CA ALA A 8 6.32 -2.03 1.41
C ALA A 8 6.85 -2.68 2.72
N GLU A 9 7.43 -3.87 2.62
CA GLU A 9 8.11 -4.53 3.74
C GLU A 9 9.35 -3.76 4.21
N THR A 10 10.16 -3.23 3.28
CA THR A 10 11.33 -2.41 3.63
C THR A 10 10.96 -1.02 4.18
N LEU A 11 9.79 -0.52 3.83
CA LEU A 11 9.30 0.78 4.30
C LEU A 11 9.02 0.72 5.80
N ALA A 12 8.20 -0.22 6.24
CA ALA A 12 7.53 -0.05 7.52
C ALA A 12 8.27 -0.70 8.68
N ALA A 13 8.30 0.01 9.81
CA ALA A 13 8.91 -0.47 11.05
C ALA A 13 8.22 -1.71 11.64
N ASN A 14 7.00 -2.03 11.18
CA ASN A 14 6.27 -3.20 11.62
C ASN A 14 5.38 -3.78 10.52
N TYR A 15 5.08 -5.07 10.65
CA TYR A 15 4.27 -5.85 9.72
C TYR A 15 2.91 -5.22 9.40
N ARG A 16 2.22 -4.62 10.39
CA ARG A 16 0.90 -4.01 10.16
C ARG A 16 1.00 -2.81 9.22
N LEU A 17 2.00 -1.97 9.42
CA LEU A 17 2.26 -0.82 8.57
C LEU A 17 2.77 -1.23 7.18
N SER A 18 3.62 -2.28 7.09
CA SER A 18 4.07 -2.84 5.79
C SER A 18 2.87 -3.32 4.98
N ARG A 19 1.96 -4.03 5.64
CA ARG A 19 0.78 -4.59 4.99
C ARG A 19 -0.19 -3.51 4.49
N LYS A 20 -0.45 -2.47 5.28
CA LYS A 20 -1.27 -1.32 4.83
C LYS A 20 -0.63 -0.61 3.65
N ALA A 21 0.68 -0.35 3.72
CA ALA A 21 1.42 0.29 2.63
C ALA A 21 1.41 -0.55 1.35
N GLY A 22 1.59 -1.87 1.47
CA GLY A 22 1.52 -2.78 0.33
C GLY A 22 0.15 -2.78 -0.34
N ILE A 23 -0.94 -2.80 0.46
CA ILE A 23 -2.31 -2.70 -0.06
C ILE A 23 -2.52 -1.37 -0.79
N TYR A 24 -2.12 -0.25 -0.17
CA TYR A 24 -2.25 1.08 -0.77
C TYR A 24 -1.47 1.18 -2.08
N LEU A 25 -0.20 0.77 -2.09
CA LEU A 25 0.66 0.87 -3.27
C LEU A 25 0.15 -0.05 -4.39
N CYS A 26 -0.30 -1.27 -4.08
CA CYS A 26 -0.93 -2.13 -5.08
C CYS A 26 -2.19 -1.48 -5.66
N HIS A 27 -3.07 -0.95 -4.81
CA HIS A 27 -4.30 -0.31 -5.27
C HIS A 27 -4.03 0.95 -6.12
N LYS A 28 -2.98 1.71 -5.80
CA LYS A 28 -2.63 2.94 -6.51
C LYS A 28 -1.88 2.70 -7.82
N TYR A 29 -1.02 1.68 -7.87
CA TYR A 29 0.04 1.58 -8.87
C TYR A 29 0.14 0.25 -9.61
N SER A 30 -0.44 -0.84 -9.09
CA SER A 30 -0.22 -2.17 -9.71
C SER A 30 -1.06 -2.45 -10.94
N GLY A 31 -2.11 -1.66 -11.20
CA GLY A 31 -3.12 -1.96 -12.22
C GLY A 31 -4.02 -3.15 -11.90
N ALA A 32 -3.80 -3.84 -10.77
CA ALA A 32 -4.59 -4.99 -10.37
C ALA A 32 -5.97 -4.58 -9.85
N THR A 33 -6.96 -5.45 -10.05
CA THR A 33 -8.30 -5.29 -9.51
C THR A 33 -8.30 -5.44 -7.99
N LEU A 34 -9.32 -4.87 -7.32
CA LEU A 34 -9.51 -5.05 -5.87
C LEU A 34 -9.59 -6.53 -5.48
N LYS A 35 -10.10 -7.39 -6.38
CA LYS A 35 -10.19 -8.84 -6.19
C LYS A 35 -8.84 -9.51 -6.15
N GLU A 36 -7.96 -9.18 -7.09
CA GLU A 36 -6.59 -9.72 -7.15
C GLU A 36 -5.77 -9.27 -5.96
N ILE A 37 -5.87 -7.98 -5.59
CA ILE A 37 -5.21 -7.44 -4.40
C ILE A 37 -5.77 -8.13 -3.14
N GLY A 38 -7.08 -8.27 -3.04
CA GLY A 38 -7.74 -8.95 -1.92
C GLY A 38 -7.25 -10.38 -1.76
N LYS A 39 -7.18 -11.14 -2.86
CA LYS A 39 -6.63 -12.50 -2.87
C LYS A 39 -5.18 -12.53 -2.39
N GLN A 40 -4.34 -11.62 -2.87
CA GLN A 40 -2.92 -11.54 -2.48
C GLN A 40 -2.73 -11.32 -0.99
N PHE A 41 -3.57 -10.49 -0.37
CA PHE A 41 -3.49 -10.17 1.06
C PHE A 41 -4.41 -11.02 1.95
N GLY A 42 -5.19 -11.95 1.38
CA GLY A 42 -6.15 -12.76 2.12
C GLY A 42 -7.33 -11.97 2.71
N ILE A 43 -7.81 -10.93 2.02
CA ILE A 43 -8.92 -10.07 2.44
C ILE A 43 -9.95 -9.86 1.32
N LYS A 44 -11.16 -9.42 1.69
CA LYS A 44 -12.21 -9.08 0.72
C LYS A 44 -11.88 -7.78 -0.02
N GLU A 45 -12.42 -7.63 -1.22
CA GLU A 45 -12.31 -6.45 -2.09
C GLU A 45 -12.67 -5.14 -1.37
N SER A 46 -13.76 -5.16 -0.59
CA SER A 46 -14.18 -4.01 0.21
C SER A 46 -13.15 -3.62 1.28
N ALA A 47 -12.44 -4.59 1.86
CA ALA A 47 -11.39 -4.32 2.83
C ALA A 47 -10.13 -3.73 2.19
N VAL A 48 -9.85 -4.03 0.91
CA VAL A 48 -8.77 -3.38 0.14
C VAL A 48 -9.07 -1.89 0.01
N SER A 49 -10.26 -1.54 -0.50
CA SER A 49 -10.66 -0.13 -0.68
C SER A 49 -10.65 0.63 0.64
N GLN A 50 -11.23 0.07 1.70
CA GLN A 50 -11.22 0.70 3.03
C GLN A 50 -9.81 0.87 3.60
N THR A 51 -8.95 -0.15 3.47
CA THR A 51 -7.57 -0.07 3.99
C THR A 51 -6.77 0.97 3.25
N SER A 52 -6.88 1.01 1.91
CA SER A 52 -6.23 2.02 1.08
C SER A 52 -6.66 3.43 1.46
N SER A 53 -7.97 3.67 1.56
CA SER A 53 -8.51 5.01 1.90
C SER A 53 -8.09 5.45 3.31
N ARG A 54 -8.19 4.58 4.31
CA ARG A 54 -7.74 4.90 5.68
C ARG A 54 -6.24 5.16 5.75
N PHE A 55 -5.46 4.41 4.99
CA PHE A 55 -4.01 4.61 4.95
C PHE A 55 -3.62 5.92 4.24
N GLU A 56 -4.36 6.32 3.21
CA GLU A 56 -4.20 7.63 2.58
C GLU A 56 -4.45 8.77 3.58
N GLN A 57 -5.52 8.68 4.38
CA GLN A 57 -5.79 9.64 5.46
C GLN A 57 -4.70 9.64 6.56
N GLU A 58 -4.14 8.47 6.88
CA GLU A 58 -3.01 8.34 7.82
C GLU A 58 -1.78 9.10 7.30
N MET A 59 -1.49 8.98 5.99
CA MET A 59 -0.39 9.68 5.31
C MET A 59 -0.63 11.19 5.09
N GLU A 60 -1.88 11.64 5.12
CA GLU A 60 -2.21 13.07 5.10
C GLU A 60 -1.95 13.71 6.46
N ARG A 61 -2.24 12.97 7.55
CA ARG A 61 -1.98 13.41 8.93
C ARG A 61 -0.50 13.33 9.27
N ASP A 62 0.16 12.24 8.89
CA ASP A 62 1.59 12.03 9.03
C ASP A 62 2.31 12.33 7.71
N LYS A 63 2.75 13.58 7.59
CA LYS A 63 3.43 14.08 6.37
C LYS A 63 4.76 13.37 6.11
N GLU A 64 5.46 12.89 7.14
CA GLU A 64 6.72 12.18 6.99
C GLU A 64 6.46 10.79 6.38
N LEU A 65 5.50 10.05 6.96
CA LEU A 65 5.06 8.76 6.44
C LEU A 65 4.58 8.90 4.99
N GLY A 66 3.72 9.88 4.71
CA GLY A 66 3.20 10.12 3.36
C GLY A 66 4.30 10.46 2.36
N THR A 67 5.29 11.27 2.75
CA THR A 67 6.43 11.60 1.88
C THR A 67 7.29 10.37 1.60
N ARG A 68 7.55 9.53 2.61
CA ARG A 68 8.35 8.32 2.47
C ARG A 68 7.69 7.29 1.55
N VAL A 69 6.39 7.07 1.72
CA VAL A 69 5.60 6.16 0.87
C VAL A 69 5.55 6.65 -0.58
N ARG A 70 5.21 7.94 -0.81
CA ARG A 70 5.10 8.51 -2.16
C ARG A 70 6.42 8.53 -2.92
N LYS A 71 7.53 8.90 -2.26
CA LYS A 71 8.87 8.90 -2.88
C LYS A 71 9.27 7.51 -3.36
N MET A 72 8.86 6.45 -2.66
CA MET A 72 9.16 5.09 -3.08
C MET A 72 8.23 4.56 -4.18
N GLY A 73 6.95 4.96 -4.18
CA GLY A 73 6.07 4.75 -5.34
C GLY A 73 6.68 5.32 -6.63
N ALA A 74 7.19 6.56 -6.57
CA ALA A 74 7.87 7.19 -7.70
C ALA A 74 9.18 6.48 -8.11
N ARG A 75 9.92 5.87 -7.16
CA ARG A 75 11.14 5.08 -7.46
C ARG A 75 10.85 3.75 -8.15
N LEU A 76 9.63 3.22 -8.00
CA LEU A 76 9.21 2.00 -8.70
C LEU A 76 8.85 2.26 -10.17
N GLY A 77 8.96 3.50 -10.65
CA GLY A 77 8.57 3.87 -12.02
C GLY A 77 7.07 3.79 -12.27
N LEU A 78 6.28 3.85 -11.18
CA LEU A 78 4.81 3.77 -11.19
C LEU A 78 4.16 5.13 -10.94
#